data_AF-A0A238KIR5-F1
#
_entry.id   AF-A0A238KIR5-F1
#
_cell.length_a   1.000
_cell.length_b   1.000
_cell.length_c   1.000
_cell.angle_alpha   90.00
_cell.angle_beta   90.00
_cell.angle_gamma   90.00
#
_symmetry.space_group_name_H-M   'P 1'
#
loop_
_entity.id
_entity.type
_entity.pdbx_description
1 polymer ?
#
loop_
_entity_poly.entity_id
_entity_poly.type
_entity_poly.pdbx_seq_one_letter_code
_entity_poly.pdbx_strand_id
1 'polypeptide(L)'
;MTDSGPEPKKPLWRRYFLFGMPLAGIAGVFTAGIIFWGGFNTAMEATNTMPFCVSCHEMGDYIYTEYEGTIHDVNRSGVGAVCSDCHVPKDWTHKIIRKIKASREVWGKLTGSISTPEKFDAKRLHLAMNEWQRMKETDSVECRNCHDFQSMMPEFQKPRARQQHLNAMQTGQTCIDCHKGIAHKDLRGRADEEYLATLEAPNPEFIREVPQIYLDSLARVEAKEAEEAAAVKATKDADRAKLLAAVEAARTDERAKVEAEMEGKADAAAPAGAGDAAGVGTDLDWAAAGAADLTLFYPGQASFEWVQNGKYHGGARPVTKGGDQCTTCHAKELDAIGNKIVAGGGGKSDELEPTPIPGKRGTIPASIQATHDGETVYFRLQWEDAGHNPAPFVEGGKMDPDNQIKVALMITGTGIEMGEQVGCWATCHADNTYMPFDPGADAIAANADVAAQLQAQGTVTKYLSQSRTDVELKGRRGKALGGWDKMETAEAIEQYLKDGTFMDLLRVYADGSSANGYLLERRVQNDGEMAADASLGADGMWTVTFSRKLMSDAPGDVPLEAGKTYTVGFAIHDDFAAARFHHVTLNTSLALDNADAMINVIGQ
;
A
#
# COMPACT_ATOMS: atom_id res chain seq x y z
N MET A 1 89.70 60.42 21.68
CA MET A 1 89.74 59.91 20.30
C MET A 1 88.89 58.67 20.27
N THR A 2 87.66 58.80 19.77
CA THR A 2 86.68 57.71 19.62
C THR A 2 86.98 57.01 18.31
N ASP A 3 87.59 55.83 18.39
CA ASP A 3 87.86 54.98 17.23
C ASP A 3 86.60 54.16 16.90
N SER A 4 85.69 54.78 16.14
CA SER A 4 84.52 54.12 15.57
C SER A 4 84.92 53.44 14.26
N GLY A 5 85.51 52.25 14.37
CA GLY A 5 85.73 51.37 13.23
C GLY A 5 84.38 50.94 12.61
N PRO A 6 84.29 50.80 11.28
CA PRO A 6 83.03 50.48 10.60
C PRO A 6 82.53 49.09 10.98
N GLU A 7 81.27 48.98 11.42
CA GLU A 7 80.61 47.68 11.61
C GLU A 7 80.76 46.81 10.34
N PRO A 8 81.15 45.53 10.47
CA PRO A 8 81.27 44.65 9.31
C PRO A 8 79.91 44.53 8.63
N LYS A 9 79.84 44.95 7.35
CA LYS A 9 78.62 44.88 6.54
C LYS A 9 78.07 43.45 6.62
N LYS A 10 76.87 43.30 7.19
CA LYS A 10 76.16 42.01 7.23
C LYS A 10 76.16 41.44 5.82
N PRO A 11 76.73 40.25 5.62
CA PRO A 11 77.09 39.83 4.29
C PRO A 11 75.83 39.57 3.46
N LEU A 12 75.84 39.99 2.18
CA LEU A 12 74.67 40.07 1.30
C LEU A 12 73.90 38.74 1.15
N TRP A 13 74.59 37.59 1.20
CA TRP A 13 74.00 36.25 1.22
C TRP A 13 72.94 36.05 2.33
N ARG A 14 73.05 36.70 3.49
CA ARG A 14 72.09 36.60 4.59
C ARG A 14 70.70 37.16 4.24
N ARG A 15 70.57 37.92 3.14
CA ARG A 15 69.29 38.41 2.58
C ARG A 15 68.57 37.36 1.72
N TYR A 16 69.28 36.32 1.30
CA TYR A 16 68.75 35.22 0.48
C TYR A 16 68.41 33.98 1.30
N PHE A 17 68.47 34.06 2.63
CA PHE A 17 68.10 32.98 3.54
C PHE A 17 66.98 33.46 4.48
N LEU A 18 65.83 32.80 4.43
CA LEU A 18 64.71 33.01 5.35
C LEU A 18 64.65 31.78 6.26
N PHE A 19 64.70 31.95 7.58
CA PHE A 19 64.75 30.85 8.55
C PHE A 19 65.83 29.77 8.29
N GLY A 20 67.00 30.17 7.76
CA GLY A 20 68.12 29.26 7.51
C GLY A 20 68.02 28.43 6.22
N MET A 21 66.93 28.56 5.45
CA MET A 21 66.81 27.96 4.11
C MET A 21 66.98 29.03 3.02
N PRO A 22 67.68 28.72 1.90
CA PRO A 22 67.81 29.65 0.80
C PRO A 22 66.43 29.95 0.20
N LEU A 23 66.08 31.21 -0.02
CA LEU A 23 64.81 31.69 -0.58
C LEU A 23 64.49 31.01 -1.92
N ALA A 24 65.51 30.70 -2.73
CA ALA A 24 65.35 29.94 -3.98
C ALA A 24 64.89 28.49 -3.74
N GLY A 25 65.35 27.85 -2.67
CA GLY A 25 64.89 26.51 -2.27
C GLY A 25 63.46 26.51 -1.77
N ILE A 26 63.09 27.52 -0.97
CA ILE A 26 61.70 27.72 -0.52
C ILE A 26 60.76 27.95 -1.71
N ALA A 27 61.14 28.85 -2.63
CA ALA A 27 60.39 29.10 -3.85
C ALA A 27 60.27 27.85 -4.73
N GLY A 28 61.37 27.09 -4.89
CA GLY A 28 61.37 25.83 -5.64
C GLY A 28 60.42 24.78 -5.07
N VAL A 29 60.43 24.55 -3.75
CA VAL A 29 59.52 23.61 -3.08
C VAL A 29 58.07 24.10 -3.19
N PHE A 30 57.81 25.40 -3.03
CA PHE A 30 56.48 25.97 -3.16
C PHE A 30 55.93 25.82 -4.58
N THR A 31 56.72 26.14 -5.60
CA THR A 31 56.35 25.94 -7.01
C THR A 31 56.11 24.46 -7.33
N ALA A 32 56.97 23.56 -6.84
CA ALA A 32 56.76 22.12 -6.99
C ALA A 32 55.45 21.67 -6.30
N GLY A 33 55.14 22.21 -5.12
CA GLY A 33 53.88 21.98 -4.42
C GLY A 33 52.66 22.42 -5.22
N ILE A 34 52.70 23.61 -5.84
CA ILE A 34 51.62 24.09 -6.73
C ILE A 34 51.43 23.17 -7.93
N ILE A 35 52.53 22.80 -8.60
CA ILE A 35 52.47 21.91 -9.77
C ILE A 35 51.90 20.55 -9.37
N PHE A 36 52.36 19.98 -8.24
CA PHE A 36 51.84 18.72 -7.73
C PHE A 36 50.36 18.82 -7.38
N TRP A 37 49.94 19.85 -6.64
CA TRP A 37 48.54 20.03 -6.24
C TRP A 37 47.62 20.24 -7.45
N GLY A 38 48.03 21.08 -8.41
CA GLY A 38 47.29 21.32 -9.65
C GLY A 38 47.22 20.08 -10.54
N GLY A 39 48.33 19.36 -10.68
CA GLY A 39 48.40 18.10 -11.43
C GLY A 39 47.54 17.00 -10.79
N PHE A 40 47.59 16.86 -9.47
CA PHE A 40 46.80 15.89 -8.72
C PHE A 40 45.30 16.14 -8.89
N ASN A 41 44.84 17.38 -8.71
CA ASN A 41 43.40 17.70 -8.85
C ASN A 41 42.93 17.56 -10.30
N THR A 42 43.76 17.95 -11.28
CA THR A 42 43.45 17.72 -12.71
C THR A 42 43.29 16.23 -13.01
N ALA A 43 44.19 15.38 -12.51
CA ALA A 43 44.08 13.92 -12.69
C ALA A 43 42.85 13.35 -11.97
N MET A 44 42.56 13.84 -10.76
CA MET A 44 41.37 13.44 -10.01
C MET A 44 40.09 13.75 -10.80
N GLU A 45 40.01 14.92 -11.41
CA GLU A 45 38.84 15.33 -12.19
C GLU A 45 38.74 14.60 -13.53
N ALA A 46 39.87 14.41 -14.23
CA ALA A 46 39.90 13.62 -15.45
C ALA A 46 39.34 12.20 -15.23
N THR A 47 39.67 11.59 -14.08
CA THR A 47 39.17 10.26 -13.70
C THR A 47 37.73 10.23 -13.16
N ASN A 48 37.02 11.37 -13.18
CA ASN A 48 35.57 11.47 -12.91
C ASN A 48 34.75 11.69 -14.19
N THR A 49 35.39 11.83 -15.34
CA THR A 49 34.70 12.12 -16.60
C THR A 49 34.05 10.87 -17.20
N MET A 50 32.95 11.06 -17.93
CA MET A 50 32.27 9.98 -18.63
C MET A 50 33.19 9.17 -19.56
N PRO A 51 34.02 9.81 -20.42
CA PRO A 51 34.93 9.06 -21.29
C PRO A 51 35.95 8.19 -20.54
N PHE A 52 36.37 8.62 -19.34
CA PHE A 52 37.23 7.79 -18.50
C PHE A 52 36.47 6.59 -17.94
N CYS A 53 35.28 6.80 -17.39
CA CYS A 53 34.47 5.73 -16.78
C CYS A 53 34.15 4.61 -17.77
N VAL A 54 33.79 4.95 -19.02
CA VAL A 54 33.45 3.97 -20.07
C VAL A 54 34.65 3.47 -20.87
N SER A 55 35.88 3.87 -20.52
CA SER A 55 37.10 3.45 -21.23
C SER A 55 37.44 1.97 -21.05
N CYS A 56 36.90 1.33 -20.01
CA CYS A 56 36.97 -0.11 -19.83
C CYS A 56 35.78 -0.78 -20.52
N HIS A 57 36.02 -1.84 -21.30
CA HIS A 57 34.97 -2.54 -22.05
C HIS A 57 33.83 -3.05 -21.15
N GLU A 58 34.11 -3.42 -19.90
CA GLU A 58 33.07 -3.87 -18.96
C GLU A 58 32.11 -2.76 -18.56
N MET A 59 32.59 -1.50 -18.54
CA MET A 59 31.76 -0.33 -18.26
C MET A 59 31.06 0.15 -19.53
N GLY A 60 31.77 0.19 -20.66
CA GLY A 60 31.24 0.66 -21.95
C GLY A 60 30.20 -0.29 -22.57
N ASP A 61 30.47 -1.60 -22.59
CA ASP A 61 29.63 -2.55 -23.30
C ASP A 61 28.42 -3.01 -22.46
N TYR A 62 28.55 -3.03 -21.13
CA TYR A 62 27.54 -3.64 -20.24
C TYR A 62 26.74 -2.64 -19.41
N ILE A 63 27.41 -1.68 -18.77
CA ILE A 63 26.76 -0.78 -17.79
C ILE A 63 26.29 0.51 -18.44
N TYR A 64 27.08 1.07 -19.36
CA TYR A 64 26.75 2.29 -20.06
C TYR A 64 25.48 2.13 -20.90
N THR A 65 25.33 1.00 -21.59
CA THR A 65 24.14 0.69 -22.39
C THR A 65 22.83 0.62 -21.58
N GLU A 66 22.92 0.34 -20.28
CA GLU A 66 21.75 0.36 -19.39
C GLU A 66 21.45 1.75 -18.82
N TYR A 67 22.47 2.60 -18.74
CA TYR A 67 22.34 3.99 -18.33
C TYR A 67 21.72 4.84 -19.45
N GLU A 68 22.07 4.56 -20.71
CA GLU A 68 21.55 5.28 -21.87
C GLU A 68 20.01 5.27 -21.92
N GLY A 69 19.41 6.44 -22.15
CA GLY A 69 17.96 6.61 -22.21
C GLY A 69 17.25 6.64 -20.85
N THR A 70 17.98 6.50 -19.73
CA THR A 70 17.40 6.72 -18.40
C THR A 70 17.21 8.21 -18.12
N ILE A 71 16.40 8.55 -17.11
CA ILE A 71 16.22 9.95 -16.68
C ILE A 71 17.51 10.59 -16.12
N HIS A 72 18.49 9.76 -15.75
CA HIS A 72 19.81 10.20 -15.31
C HIS A 72 20.77 10.40 -16.48
N ASP A 73 20.51 9.81 -17.65
CA ASP A 73 21.26 10.11 -18.88
C ASP A 73 20.90 11.46 -19.45
N VAL A 74 19.61 11.68 -19.68
CA VAL A 74 19.11 12.98 -20.10
C VAL A 74 17.71 13.20 -19.55
N ASN A 75 17.53 14.29 -18.81
CA ASN A 75 16.21 14.70 -18.36
C ASN A 75 15.54 15.64 -19.38
N ARG A 76 14.28 16.00 -19.11
CA ARG A 76 13.48 16.93 -19.94
C ARG A 76 14.12 18.30 -20.20
N SER A 77 15.10 18.69 -19.39
CA SER A 77 15.83 19.96 -19.49
C SER A 77 17.21 19.80 -20.15
N GLY A 78 17.55 18.60 -20.64
CA GLY A 78 18.83 18.31 -21.28
C GLY A 78 19.99 18.10 -20.31
N VAL A 79 19.73 17.97 -19.00
CA VAL A 79 20.76 17.76 -17.98
C VAL A 79 20.80 16.27 -17.59
N GLY A 80 22.00 15.70 -17.55
CA GLY A 80 22.27 14.33 -17.11
C GLY A 80 23.26 14.29 -15.94
N ALA A 81 23.24 13.20 -15.19
CA ALA A 81 24.22 12.87 -14.15
C ALA A 81 25.21 11.86 -14.72
N VAL A 82 26.51 12.18 -14.72
CA VAL A 82 27.53 11.24 -15.23
C VAL A 82 27.84 10.16 -14.18
N CYS A 83 28.55 9.09 -14.56
CA CYS A 83 28.86 7.97 -13.65
C CYS A 83 29.43 8.42 -12.30
N SER A 84 30.28 9.44 -12.29
CA SER A 84 30.93 9.95 -11.08
C SER A 84 29.97 10.69 -10.15
N ASP A 85 28.89 11.31 -10.64
CA ASP A 85 27.91 11.98 -9.78
C ASP A 85 27.23 11.01 -8.81
N CYS A 86 27.09 9.74 -9.20
CA CYS A 86 26.47 8.67 -8.41
C CYS A 86 27.49 7.74 -7.71
N HIS A 87 28.62 7.44 -8.36
CA HIS A 87 29.60 6.47 -7.84
C HIS A 87 30.80 7.10 -7.12
N VAL A 88 30.97 8.42 -7.20
CA VAL A 88 32.08 9.14 -6.57
C VAL A 88 31.52 10.29 -5.73
N PRO A 89 31.58 10.21 -4.38
CA PRO A 89 31.14 11.30 -3.51
C PRO A 89 31.77 12.64 -3.89
N LYS A 90 31.03 13.74 -3.77
CA LYS A 90 31.54 15.08 -4.07
C LYS A 90 32.45 15.62 -2.99
N ASP A 91 32.18 15.31 -1.72
CA ASP A 91 33.00 15.75 -0.60
C ASP A 91 34.37 15.08 -0.60
N TRP A 92 35.38 15.81 -0.13
CA TRP A 92 36.78 15.38 -0.23
C TRP A 92 37.05 14.04 0.48
N THR A 93 36.53 13.87 1.70
CA THR A 93 36.85 12.71 2.54
C THR A 93 36.32 11.42 1.90
N HIS A 94 35.03 11.37 1.56
CA HIS A 94 34.46 10.18 0.96
C HIS A 94 34.97 9.95 -0.47
N LYS A 95 35.25 11.02 -1.23
CA LYS A 95 35.88 10.92 -2.57
C LYS A 95 37.21 10.20 -2.51
N ILE A 96 38.11 10.62 -1.62
CA ILE A 96 39.44 10.01 -1.49
C ILE A 96 39.33 8.55 -1.03
N ILE A 97 38.48 8.25 -0.05
CA ILE A 97 38.22 6.87 0.38
C ILE A 97 37.74 6.01 -0.80
N ARG A 98 36.78 6.51 -1.60
CA ARG A 98 36.25 5.79 -2.76
C ARG A 98 37.30 5.58 -3.83
N LYS A 99 38.13 6.58 -4.13
CA LYS A 99 39.22 6.49 -5.11
C LYS A 99 40.29 5.49 -4.67
N ILE A 100 40.60 5.41 -3.38
CA ILE A 100 41.49 4.38 -2.84
C ILE A 100 40.86 2.99 -2.99
N LYS A 101 39.58 2.81 -2.61
CA LYS A 101 38.87 1.53 -2.78
C LYS A 101 38.75 1.13 -4.25
N ALA A 102 38.59 2.09 -5.17
CA ALA A 102 38.49 1.88 -6.61
C ALA A 102 39.76 1.25 -7.21
N SER A 103 40.92 1.39 -6.56
CA SER A 103 42.15 0.72 -7.02
C SER A 103 42.00 -0.81 -7.13
N ARG A 104 41.06 -1.41 -6.40
CA ARG A 104 40.70 -2.83 -6.52
C ARG A 104 40.04 -3.17 -7.85
N GLU A 105 39.39 -2.21 -8.51
CA GLU A 105 38.77 -2.42 -9.82
C GLU A 105 39.85 -2.60 -10.90
N VAL A 106 40.99 -1.90 -10.78
CA VAL A 106 42.17 -2.10 -11.63
C VAL A 106 42.72 -3.51 -11.46
N TRP A 107 42.81 -4.01 -10.22
CA TRP A 107 43.19 -5.40 -9.96
C TRP A 107 42.17 -6.40 -10.56
N GLY A 108 40.88 -6.10 -10.43
CA GLY A 108 39.80 -6.87 -11.06
C GLY A 108 39.91 -6.93 -12.59
N LYS A 109 40.32 -5.83 -13.22
CA LYS A 109 40.61 -5.74 -14.66
C LYS A 109 41.82 -6.60 -15.04
N LEU A 110 42.93 -6.45 -14.33
CA LEU A 110 44.17 -7.20 -14.57
C LEU A 110 43.97 -8.72 -14.41
N THR A 111 43.14 -9.13 -13.46
CA THR A 111 42.81 -10.56 -13.23
C THR A 111 41.65 -11.07 -14.09
N GLY A 112 40.99 -10.21 -14.88
CA GLY A 112 39.89 -10.60 -15.76
C GLY A 112 38.66 -11.12 -15.01
N SER A 113 38.37 -10.57 -13.83
CA SER A 113 37.39 -11.13 -12.90
C SER A 113 35.93 -10.92 -13.33
N ILE A 114 35.70 -9.97 -14.25
CA ILE A 114 34.41 -9.62 -14.89
C ILE A 114 34.56 -9.41 -16.41
N SER A 115 35.59 -10.00 -17.02
CA SER A 115 36.02 -9.64 -18.39
C SER A 115 35.09 -10.08 -19.53
N THR A 116 34.10 -10.94 -19.25
CA THR A 116 33.10 -11.41 -20.22
C THR A 116 31.69 -11.18 -19.67
N PRO A 117 30.64 -11.16 -20.50
CA PRO A 117 29.27 -10.98 -20.05
C PRO A 117 28.85 -11.98 -18.97
N GLU A 118 29.26 -13.25 -19.11
CA GLU A 118 28.93 -14.33 -18.15
C GLU A 118 29.61 -14.11 -16.81
N LYS A 119 30.90 -13.72 -16.83
CA LYS A 119 31.64 -13.40 -15.61
C LYS A 119 31.09 -12.16 -14.91
N PHE A 120 30.72 -11.14 -15.70
CA PHE A 120 30.08 -9.94 -15.19
C PHE A 120 28.75 -10.28 -14.54
N ASP A 121 27.85 -11.00 -15.22
CA ASP A 121 26.54 -11.37 -14.68
C ASP A 121 26.65 -12.24 -13.42
N ALA A 122 27.61 -13.18 -13.38
CA ALA A 122 27.87 -14.02 -12.21
C ALA A 122 28.28 -13.21 -10.97
N LYS A 123 29.01 -12.09 -11.14
CA LYS A 123 29.42 -11.20 -10.03
C LYS A 123 28.51 -10.00 -9.84
N ARG A 124 27.53 -9.80 -10.71
CA ARG A 124 26.76 -8.57 -10.83
C ARG A 124 26.04 -8.19 -9.54
N LEU A 125 25.37 -9.16 -8.91
CA LEU A 125 24.68 -8.95 -7.64
C LEU A 125 25.66 -8.55 -6.54
N HIS A 126 26.81 -9.23 -6.44
CA HIS A 126 27.84 -8.88 -5.45
C HIS A 126 28.35 -7.45 -5.63
N LEU A 127 28.61 -7.02 -6.87
CA LEU A 127 29.02 -5.66 -7.17
C LEU A 127 27.94 -4.63 -6.81
N ALA A 128 26.68 -4.92 -7.14
CA ALA A 128 25.56 -4.05 -6.78
C ALA A 128 25.38 -3.94 -5.27
N MET A 129 25.50 -5.05 -4.52
CA MET A 129 25.43 -5.06 -3.06
C MET A 129 26.50 -4.17 -2.42
N ASN A 130 27.73 -4.17 -2.93
CA ASN A 130 28.80 -3.31 -2.44
C ASN A 130 28.44 -1.82 -2.59
N GLU A 131 27.86 -1.43 -3.73
CA GLU A 131 27.43 -0.05 -3.96
C GLU A 131 26.19 0.32 -3.14
N TRP A 132 25.24 -0.60 -2.96
CA TRP A 132 24.07 -0.36 -2.10
C TRP A 132 24.46 -0.18 -0.63
N GLN A 133 25.34 -1.03 -0.11
CA GLN A 133 25.88 -0.89 1.26
C GLN A 133 26.59 0.45 1.42
N ARG A 134 27.46 0.80 0.48
CA ARG A 134 28.19 2.08 0.51
C ARG A 134 27.24 3.28 0.54
N MET A 135 26.24 3.30 -0.34
CA MET A 135 25.25 4.38 -0.36
C MET A 135 24.40 4.40 0.91
N LYS A 136 24.07 3.24 1.49
CA LYS A 136 23.34 3.16 2.77
C LYS A 136 24.16 3.75 3.92
N GLU A 137 25.45 3.41 4.01
CA GLU A 137 26.37 3.86 5.06
C GLU A 137 26.51 5.39 5.09
N THR A 138 26.35 6.07 3.95
CA THR A 138 26.54 7.53 3.81
C THR A 138 25.24 8.29 3.63
N ASP A 139 24.10 7.71 4.03
CA ASP A 139 22.76 8.31 3.85
C ASP A 139 22.52 8.76 2.39
N SER A 140 22.94 7.96 1.41
CA SER A 140 22.80 8.23 -0.03
C SER A 140 23.26 9.64 -0.43
N VAL A 141 24.39 10.12 0.11
CA VAL A 141 24.91 11.49 -0.11
C VAL A 141 25.00 11.85 -1.59
N GLU A 142 25.32 10.90 -2.47
CA GLU A 142 25.40 11.10 -3.91
C GLU A 142 24.05 11.45 -4.51
N CYS A 143 22.99 10.76 -4.09
CA CYS A 143 21.62 11.07 -4.49
C CYS A 143 21.23 12.46 -4.00
N ARG A 144 21.53 12.77 -2.73
CA ARG A 144 21.13 14.03 -2.07
C ARG A 144 21.83 15.27 -2.62
N ASN A 145 22.98 15.13 -3.28
CA ASN A 145 23.61 16.25 -3.98
C ASN A 145 22.69 16.89 -5.04
N CYS A 146 21.74 16.13 -5.56
CA CYS A 146 20.75 16.60 -6.54
C CYS A 146 19.30 16.44 -6.04
N HIS A 147 19.03 15.46 -5.17
CA HIS A 147 17.71 15.12 -4.62
C HIS A 147 17.67 15.34 -3.11
N ASP A 148 17.64 16.61 -2.69
CA ASP A 148 17.68 16.95 -1.27
C ASP A 148 16.27 17.08 -0.68
N PHE A 149 16.02 16.39 0.44
CA PHE A 149 14.76 16.47 1.20
C PHE A 149 14.36 17.90 1.58
N GLN A 150 15.31 18.80 1.84
CA GLN A 150 15.07 20.21 2.20
C GLN A 150 14.44 21.04 1.07
N SER A 151 14.58 20.59 -0.17
CA SER A 151 14.10 21.29 -1.37
C SER A 151 13.04 20.49 -2.14
N MET A 152 12.71 19.29 -1.64
CA MET A 152 11.78 18.39 -2.26
C MET A 152 10.34 18.87 -2.05
N MET A 153 9.57 18.93 -3.13
CA MET A 153 8.19 19.44 -3.10
C MET A 153 7.18 18.31 -3.37
N PRO A 154 6.33 17.94 -2.40
CA PRO A 154 5.31 16.89 -2.56
C PRO A 154 4.23 17.21 -3.61
N GLU A 155 4.01 18.49 -3.95
CA GLU A 155 3.05 18.89 -4.99
C GLU A 155 3.37 18.35 -6.40
N PHE A 156 4.63 17.97 -6.66
CA PHE A 156 5.06 17.37 -7.93
C PHE A 156 5.26 15.86 -7.85
N GLN A 157 4.76 15.22 -6.78
CA GLN A 157 4.92 13.80 -6.54
C GLN A 157 3.58 13.10 -6.57
N LYS A 158 3.60 11.83 -6.96
CA LYS A 158 2.43 10.96 -6.79
C LYS A 158 2.09 10.84 -5.30
N PRO A 159 0.80 10.70 -4.90
CA PRO A 159 0.39 10.61 -3.51
C PRO A 159 1.17 9.60 -2.67
N ARG A 160 1.41 8.40 -3.23
CA ARG A 160 2.21 7.37 -2.57
C ARG A 160 3.68 7.75 -2.39
N ALA A 161 4.29 8.39 -3.39
CA ALA A 161 5.69 8.79 -3.33
C ALA A 161 5.92 9.87 -2.26
N ARG A 162 5.03 10.87 -2.16
CA ARG A 162 5.14 11.88 -1.10
C ARG A 162 4.98 11.25 0.29
N GLN A 163 4.04 10.33 0.49
CA GLN A 163 3.92 9.62 1.77
C GLN A 163 5.19 8.84 2.12
N GLN A 164 5.78 8.12 1.17
CA GLN A 164 7.01 7.36 1.42
C GLN A 164 8.21 8.28 1.70
N HIS A 165 8.32 9.43 1.03
CA HIS A 165 9.35 10.42 1.35
C HIS A 165 9.17 11.04 2.73
N LEU A 166 7.92 11.31 3.15
CA LEU A 166 7.61 11.76 4.51
C LEU A 166 8.06 10.71 5.55
N ASN A 167 7.65 9.46 5.35
CA ASN A 167 8.04 8.34 6.21
C ASN A 167 9.56 8.15 6.24
N ALA A 168 10.24 8.33 5.10
CA ALA A 168 11.70 8.19 5.03
C ALA A 168 12.41 9.21 5.93
N MET A 169 11.94 10.46 5.95
CA MET A 169 12.50 11.50 6.84
C MET A 169 12.25 11.18 8.31
N GLN A 170 11.04 10.72 8.66
CA GLN A 170 10.64 10.46 10.04
C GLN A 170 11.25 9.17 10.62
N THR A 171 11.47 8.16 9.78
CA THR A 171 11.98 6.85 10.21
C THR A 171 13.48 6.67 9.95
N GLY A 172 14.12 7.57 9.21
CA GLY A 172 15.55 7.48 8.90
C GLY A 172 15.88 6.48 7.79
N GLN A 173 15.03 6.45 6.75
CA GLN A 173 15.34 5.71 5.52
C GLN A 173 16.11 6.58 4.54
N THR A 174 16.88 5.93 3.69
CA THR A 174 17.76 6.52 2.67
C THR A 174 17.20 6.27 1.28
N CYS A 175 17.69 7.00 0.28
CA CYS A 175 17.21 6.88 -1.10
C CYS A 175 17.33 5.44 -1.64
N ILE A 176 18.43 4.76 -1.34
CA ILE A 176 18.70 3.40 -1.81
C ILE A 176 17.82 2.35 -1.14
N ASP A 177 17.11 2.65 -0.05
CA ASP A 177 16.19 1.70 0.58
C ASP A 177 15.04 1.35 -0.38
N CYS A 178 14.58 2.33 -1.16
CA CYS A 178 13.53 2.15 -2.18
C CYS A 178 14.06 2.15 -3.61
N HIS A 179 15.05 3.00 -3.93
CA HIS A 179 15.50 3.25 -5.29
C HIS A 179 16.77 2.46 -5.66
N LYS A 180 16.68 1.12 -5.72
CA LYS A 180 17.77 0.26 -6.23
C LYS A 180 17.67 0.09 -7.73
N GLY A 181 18.80 0.09 -8.44
CA GLY A 181 18.82 -0.11 -9.90
C GLY A 181 18.16 1.03 -10.68
N ILE A 182 18.42 2.29 -10.32
CA ILE A 182 17.74 3.45 -10.94
C ILE A 182 18.22 3.71 -12.37
N ALA A 183 19.54 3.56 -12.60
CA ALA A 183 20.18 3.81 -13.88
C ALA A 183 20.76 2.51 -14.52
N HIS A 184 20.53 1.37 -13.87
CA HIS A 184 21.04 0.06 -14.27
C HIS A 184 19.96 -0.98 -13.99
N LYS A 185 20.03 -2.16 -14.62
CA LYS A 185 19.05 -3.23 -14.39
C LYS A 185 18.83 -3.48 -12.89
N ASP A 186 17.57 -3.54 -12.48
CA ASP A 186 17.22 -3.86 -11.09
C ASP A 186 17.58 -5.33 -10.77
N LEU A 187 18.39 -5.49 -9.73
CA LEU A 187 18.85 -6.79 -9.22
C LEU A 187 18.29 -7.09 -7.83
N ARG A 188 17.41 -6.25 -7.29
CA ARG A 188 16.84 -6.42 -5.94
C ARG A 188 16.22 -7.82 -5.80
N GLY A 189 15.52 -8.31 -6.83
CA GLY A 189 14.94 -9.66 -6.83
C GLY A 189 15.95 -10.82 -6.82
N ARG A 190 17.23 -10.58 -7.11
CA ARG A 190 18.30 -11.60 -7.02
C ARG A 190 18.95 -11.64 -5.63
N ALA A 191 18.76 -10.60 -4.82
CA ALA A 191 19.38 -10.49 -3.50
C ALA A 191 18.67 -11.38 -2.46
N ASP A 192 19.42 -11.85 -1.47
CA ASP A 192 18.85 -12.54 -0.33
C ASP A 192 17.93 -11.60 0.47
N GLU A 193 16.79 -12.12 0.94
CA GLU A 193 15.77 -11.32 1.63
C GLU A 193 16.24 -10.81 2.99
N GLU A 194 17.05 -11.58 3.73
CA GLU A 194 17.58 -11.17 5.03
C GLU A 194 18.62 -10.06 4.87
N TYR A 195 19.46 -10.20 3.84
CA TYR A 195 20.35 -9.12 3.41
C TYR A 195 19.56 -7.84 3.09
N LEU A 196 18.51 -7.93 2.26
CA LEU A 196 17.70 -6.75 1.90
C LEU A 196 17.01 -6.15 3.13
N ALA A 197 16.43 -6.97 4.00
CA ALA A 197 15.78 -6.51 5.22
C ALA A 197 16.77 -5.76 6.13
N THR A 198 17.98 -6.28 6.27
CA THR A 198 19.06 -5.67 7.06
C THR A 198 19.54 -4.37 6.44
N LEU A 199 19.84 -4.37 5.14
CA LEU A 199 20.32 -3.20 4.42
C LEU A 199 19.28 -2.09 4.43
N GLU A 200 18.02 -2.43 4.15
CA GLU A 200 16.96 -1.45 4.00
C GLU A 200 16.52 -0.87 5.35
N ALA A 201 16.84 -1.52 6.48
CA ALA A 201 16.36 -1.17 7.83
C ALA A 201 16.54 0.33 8.13
N PRO A 202 15.60 0.99 8.82
CA PRO A 202 15.71 2.42 9.08
C PRO A 202 16.91 2.65 10.01
N ASN A 203 17.66 3.73 9.78
CA ASN A 203 18.74 4.13 10.66
C ASN A 203 18.29 5.37 11.47
N PRO A 204 18.15 5.27 12.80
CA PRO A 204 17.77 6.39 13.64
C PRO A 204 18.67 7.63 13.49
N GLU A 205 19.94 7.45 13.11
CA GLU A 205 20.87 8.56 12.86
C GLU A 205 20.51 9.40 11.64
N PHE A 206 19.68 8.87 10.73
CA PHE A 206 19.26 9.56 9.50
C PHE A 206 17.86 10.17 9.60
N ILE A 207 17.22 10.07 10.77
CA ILE A 207 15.96 10.75 11.07
C ILE A 207 16.19 12.26 10.98
N ARG A 208 15.27 12.96 10.32
CA ARG A 208 15.33 14.41 10.14
C ARG A 208 13.95 15.03 10.31
N GLU A 209 13.95 16.27 10.76
CA GLU A 209 12.74 17.08 10.79
C GLU A 209 12.22 17.32 9.37
N VAL A 210 10.91 17.26 9.21
CA VAL A 210 10.25 17.51 7.93
C VAL A 210 10.33 19.01 7.65
N PRO A 211 10.93 19.45 6.53
CA PRO A 211 11.08 20.87 6.24
C PRO A 211 9.73 21.58 6.14
N GLN A 212 9.62 22.80 6.66
CA GLN A 212 8.37 23.57 6.58
C GLN A 212 7.88 23.75 5.13
N ILE A 213 8.80 23.96 4.18
CA ILE A 213 8.46 24.07 2.76
C ILE A 213 7.80 22.80 2.22
N TYR A 214 8.17 21.63 2.74
CA TYR A 214 7.55 20.36 2.41
C TYR A 214 6.12 20.31 2.92
N LEU A 215 5.90 20.66 4.19
CA LEU A 215 4.57 20.71 4.81
C LEU A 215 3.65 21.71 4.10
N ASP A 216 4.16 22.90 3.76
CA ASP A 216 3.39 23.91 3.04
C ASP A 216 3.00 23.43 1.64
N SER A 217 3.91 22.74 0.94
CA SER A 217 3.64 22.14 -0.37
C SER A 217 2.63 20.98 -0.27
N LEU A 218 2.69 20.20 0.81
CA LEU A 218 1.74 19.13 1.08
C LEU A 218 0.33 19.71 1.27
N ALA A 219 0.20 20.73 2.12
CA ALA A 219 -1.08 21.40 2.35
C ALA A 219 -1.66 22.01 1.06
N ARG A 220 -0.82 22.59 0.18
CA ARG A 220 -1.27 23.12 -1.12
C ARG A 220 -1.83 22.03 -2.03
N VAL A 221 -1.14 20.91 -2.18
CA VAL A 221 -1.60 19.84 -3.06
C VAL A 221 -2.84 19.15 -2.49
N GLU A 222 -2.94 19.00 -1.17
CA GLU A 222 -4.13 18.44 -0.51
C GLU A 222 -5.35 19.35 -0.66
N ALA A 223 -5.18 20.67 -0.52
CA ALA A 223 -6.26 21.63 -0.77
C ALA A 223 -6.73 21.57 -2.23
N LYS A 224 -5.80 21.49 -3.18
CA LYS A 224 -6.12 21.35 -4.60
C LYS A 224 -6.87 20.06 -4.90
N GLU A 225 -6.39 18.93 -4.37
CA GLU A 225 -7.04 17.63 -4.53
C GLU A 225 -8.44 17.61 -3.89
N ALA A 226 -8.62 18.28 -2.74
CA ALA A 226 -9.93 18.42 -2.09
C ALA A 226 -10.90 19.28 -2.92
N GLU A 227 -10.43 20.37 -3.54
CA GLU A 227 -11.23 21.19 -4.46
C GLU A 227 -11.64 20.39 -5.70
N GLU A 228 -10.70 19.67 -6.32
CA GLU A 228 -10.96 18.80 -7.46
C GLU A 228 -11.97 17.69 -7.10
N ALA A 229 -11.81 17.05 -5.93
CA ALA A 229 -12.74 16.03 -5.45
C ALA A 229 -14.15 16.60 -5.18
N ALA A 230 -14.23 17.80 -4.57
CA ALA A 230 -15.51 18.47 -4.33
C ALA A 230 -16.22 18.83 -5.64
N ALA A 231 -15.49 19.28 -6.66
CA ALA A 231 -16.05 19.57 -7.98
C ALA A 231 -16.57 18.30 -8.69
N VAL A 232 -15.82 17.19 -8.60
CA VAL A 232 -16.26 15.89 -9.13
C VAL A 232 -17.51 15.41 -8.40
N LYS A 233 -17.54 15.51 -7.06
CA LYS A 233 -18.69 15.13 -6.24
C LYS A 233 -19.93 15.96 -6.60
N ALA A 234 -19.80 17.29 -6.67
CA ALA A 234 -20.89 18.17 -7.06
C ALA A 234 -21.45 17.84 -8.45
N THR A 235 -20.59 17.45 -9.40
CA THR A 235 -21.02 17.02 -10.73
C THR A 235 -21.80 15.70 -10.66
N LYS A 236 -21.29 14.70 -9.93
CA LYS A 236 -21.97 13.41 -9.72
C LYS A 236 -23.32 13.59 -9.02
N ASP A 237 -23.39 14.41 -7.98
CA ASP A 237 -24.63 14.70 -7.24
C ASP A 237 -25.65 15.39 -8.13
N ALA A 238 -25.22 16.33 -8.98
CA ALA A 238 -26.08 16.99 -9.95
C ALA A 238 -26.61 16.02 -11.01
N ASP A 239 -25.76 15.12 -11.51
CA ASP A 239 -26.18 14.10 -12.49
C ASP A 239 -27.11 13.06 -11.87
N ARG A 240 -26.86 12.64 -10.62
CA ARG A 240 -27.78 11.80 -9.83
C ARG A 240 -29.13 12.50 -9.62
N ALA A 241 -29.14 13.78 -9.25
CA ALA A 241 -30.37 14.54 -9.09
C ALA A 241 -31.17 14.63 -10.39
N LYS A 242 -30.51 14.82 -11.54
CA LYS A 242 -31.16 14.79 -12.86
C LYS A 242 -31.73 13.41 -13.18
N LEU A 243 -30.99 12.34 -12.89
CA LEU A 243 -31.45 10.96 -13.11
C LEU A 243 -32.69 10.66 -12.25
N LEU A 244 -32.65 10.98 -10.96
CA LEU A 244 -33.79 10.81 -10.05
C LEU A 244 -35.02 11.61 -10.51
N ALA A 245 -34.84 12.85 -10.94
CA ALA A 245 -35.92 13.66 -11.48
C ALA A 245 -36.51 13.06 -12.77
N ALA A 246 -35.68 12.50 -13.65
CA ALA A 246 -36.13 11.83 -14.88
C ALA A 246 -36.89 10.52 -14.58
N VAL A 247 -36.44 9.74 -13.60
CA VAL A 247 -37.13 8.52 -13.14
C VAL A 247 -38.47 8.87 -12.52
N GLU A 248 -38.55 9.90 -11.67
CA GLU A 248 -39.81 10.33 -11.05
C GLU A 248 -40.80 10.87 -12.10
N ALA A 249 -40.31 11.62 -13.09
CA ALA A 249 -41.13 12.04 -14.22
C ALA A 249 -41.68 10.84 -15.00
N ALA A 250 -40.83 9.84 -15.30
CA ALA A 250 -41.25 8.61 -15.97
C ALA A 250 -42.26 7.80 -15.13
N ARG A 251 -42.10 7.75 -13.80
CA ARG A 251 -43.06 7.11 -12.89
C ARG A 251 -44.39 7.85 -12.85
N THR A 252 -44.37 9.17 -12.87
CA THR A 252 -45.59 9.99 -12.93
C THR A 252 -46.33 9.76 -14.24
N ASP A 253 -45.60 9.73 -15.36
CA ASP A 253 -46.16 9.41 -16.68
C ASP A 253 -46.74 7.99 -16.73
N GLU A 254 -46.05 7.01 -16.17
CA GLU A 254 -46.52 5.61 -16.15
C GLU A 254 -47.71 5.43 -15.21
N ARG A 255 -47.70 6.07 -14.04
CA ARG A 255 -48.83 6.09 -13.12
C ARG A 255 -50.06 6.74 -13.77
N ALA A 256 -49.88 7.83 -14.51
CA ALA A 256 -50.96 8.46 -15.25
C ALA A 256 -51.52 7.55 -16.36
N LYS A 257 -50.68 6.75 -17.04
CA LYS A 257 -51.14 5.74 -18.00
C LYS A 257 -51.91 4.60 -17.34
N VAL A 258 -51.41 4.07 -16.22
CA VAL A 258 -52.08 3.01 -15.45
C VAL A 258 -53.41 3.50 -14.88
N GLU A 259 -53.47 4.72 -14.35
CA GLU A 259 -54.72 5.34 -13.88
C GLU A 259 -55.71 5.55 -15.04
N ALA A 260 -55.25 5.96 -16.22
CA ALA A 260 -56.07 6.06 -17.44
C ALA A 260 -56.54 4.68 -17.98
N GLU A 261 -55.75 3.63 -17.82
CA GLU A 261 -56.14 2.25 -18.18
C GLU A 261 -57.12 1.63 -17.15
N MET A 262 -57.03 2.06 -15.89
CA MET A 262 -57.89 1.62 -14.78
C MET A 262 -59.26 2.32 -14.77
N GLU A 263 -59.39 3.51 -15.36
CA GLU A 263 -60.67 4.23 -15.54
C GLU A 263 -61.70 3.50 -16.44
N GLY A 264 -61.37 2.32 -16.97
CA GLY A 264 -62.28 1.48 -17.78
C GLY A 264 -62.68 0.13 -17.16
N LYS A 265 -62.19 -0.25 -15.96
CA LYS A 265 -62.45 -1.58 -15.37
C LYS A 265 -62.72 -1.51 -13.86
N ALA A 266 -63.91 -1.02 -13.50
CA ALA A 266 -64.49 -1.34 -12.21
C ALA A 266 -65.08 -2.76 -12.26
N ASP A 267 -64.32 -3.73 -11.77
CA ASP A 267 -64.76 -4.97 -11.08
C ASP A 267 -63.69 -6.06 -11.19
N ALA A 268 -62.80 -6.15 -10.20
CA ALA A 268 -62.18 -7.39 -9.76
C ALA A 268 -61.48 -7.17 -8.41
N ALA A 269 -61.72 -8.09 -7.48
CA ALA A 269 -61.23 -8.09 -6.12
C ALA A 269 -59.71 -7.90 -6.04
N ALA A 270 -59.29 -6.96 -5.18
CA ALA A 270 -57.90 -6.79 -4.79
C ALA A 270 -57.36 -8.10 -4.18
N PRO A 271 -56.18 -8.59 -4.61
CA PRO A 271 -55.46 -9.57 -3.81
C PRO A 271 -54.99 -8.87 -2.52
N ALA A 272 -55.61 -9.25 -1.41
CA ALA A 272 -55.05 -9.04 -0.08
C ALA A 272 -53.75 -9.84 0.01
N GLY A 273 -52.62 -9.14 0.16
CA GLY A 273 -51.32 -9.80 0.29
C GLY A 273 -50.10 -8.96 -0.07
N ALA A 274 -50.11 -7.65 0.19
CA ALA A 274 -48.88 -6.91 0.46
C ALA A 274 -49.05 -6.42 1.89
N GLY A 275 -48.67 -7.25 2.86
CA GLY A 275 -48.48 -6.77 4.21
C GLY A 275 -47.35 -5.76 4.16
N ASP A 276 -47.60 -4.55 4.66
CA ASP A 276 -46.57 -3.58 4.99
C ASP A 276 -45.54 -4.25 5.90
N ALA A 277 -44.48 -4.80 5.32
CA ALA A 277 -43.29 -5.14 6.08
C ALA A 277 -42.66 -3.80 6.45
N ALA A 278 -42.71 -3.43 7.73
CA ALA A 278 -41.98 -2.30 8.25
C ALA A 278 -40.48 -2.52 7.93
N GLY A 279 -39.96 -1.77 6.95
CA GLY A 279 -38.56 -1.86 6.56
C GLY A 279 -37.65 -1.45 7.72
N VAL A 280 -36.42 -1.95 7.74
CA VAL A 280 -35.46 -1.60 8.78
C VAL A 280 -35.15 -0.11 8.70
N GLY A 281 -35.39 0.63 9.78
CA GLY A 281 -35.06 2.05 9.86
C GLY A 281 -35.91 2.96 8.96
N THR A 282 -37.16 2.58 8.63
CA THR A 282 -38.08 3.44 7.86
C THR A 282 -38.47 4.72 8.58
N ASP A 283 -38.44 4.70 9.92
CA ASP A 283 -38.82 5.83 10.77
C ASP A 283 -37.63 6.75 11.10
N LEU A 284 -36.43 6.44 10.58
CA LEU A 284 -35.20 7.20 10.84
C LEU A 284 -35.01 8.34 9.83
N ASP A 285 -34.49 9.48 10.30
CA ASP A 285 -34.08 10.58 9.44
C ASP A 285 -32.69 10.30 8.87
N TRP A 286 -32.64 9.57 7.77
CA TRP A 286 -31.40 9.29 7.07
C TRP A 286 -30.71 10.57 6.55
N ALA A 287 -31.45 11.65 6.27
CA ALA A 287 -30.82 12.89 5.83
C ALA A 287 -30.01 13.53 6.97
N ALA A 288 -30.47 13.41 8.22
CA ALA A 288 -29.76 13.88 9.41
C ALA A 288 -28.52 13.04 9.75
N ALA A 289 -28.50 11.74 9.43
CA ALA A 289 -27.36 10.85 9.72
C ALA A 289 -26.07 11.22 8.98
N GLY A 290 -26.14 12.01 7.90
CA GLY A 290 -25.01 12.30 7.03
C GLY A 290 -24.54 11.06 6.25
N ALA A 291 -23.93 11.28 5.08
CA ALA A 291 -23.40 10.19 4.24
C ALA A 291 -21.88 10.29 4.10
N ALA A 292 -21.21 9.16 4.29
CA ALA A 292 -19.80 8.99 3.99
C ALA A 292 -19.64 8.22 2.66
N ASP A 293 -18.68 8.65 1.84
CA ASP A 293 -18.35 7.98 0.58
C ASP A 293 -17.37 6.83 0.85
N LEU A 294 -17.72 5.63 0.40
CA LEU A 294 -16.89 4.44 0.44
C LEU A 294 -16.46 4.05 -0.97
N THR A 295 -15.19 3.74 -1.14
CA THR A 295 -14.70 3.08 -2.35
C THR A 295 -14.30 1.66 -1.99
N LEU A 296 -15.09 0.69 -2.46
CA LEU A 296 -14.71 -0.71 -2.37
C LEU A 296 -13.94 -1.09 -3.63
N PHE A 297 -12.82 -1.78 -3.49
CA PHE A 297 -12.03 -2.23 -4.64
C PHE A 297 -11.91 -3.74 -4.68
N TYR A 298 -11.69 -4.26 -5.87
CA TYR A 298 -11.47 -5.68 -6.10
C TYR A 298 -10.03 -6.08 -5.72
N PRO A 299 -9.82 -6.93 -4.69
CA PRO A 299 -8.48 -7.22 -4.17
C PRO A 299 -7.81 -8.44 -4.85
N GLY A 300 -8.55 -9.20 -5.65
CA GLY A 300 -8.05 -10.44 -6.26
C GLY A 300 -7.58 -11.44 -5.21
N GLN A 301 -6.34 -11.91 -5.32
CA GLN A 301 -5.69 -12.85 -4.42
C GLN A 301 -4.71 -12.19 -3.43
N ALA A 302 -4.86 -10.90 -3.13
CA ALA A 302 -4.03 -10.18 -2.17
C ALA A 302 -4.34 -10.60 -0.72
N SER A 303 -3.79 -11.73 -0.27
CA SER A 303 -3.98 -12.26 1.08
C SER A 303 -3.22 -11.47 2.16
N PHE A 304 -3.47 -11.79 3.42
CA PHE A 304 -2.76 -11.26 4.57
C PHE A 304 -1.26 -11.54 4.50
N GLU A 305 -0.86 -12.75 4.08
CA GLU A 305 0.54 -13.10 3.84
C GLU A 305 1.14 -12.28 2.71
N TRP A 306 0.39 -12.06 1.62
CA TRP A 306 0.83 -11.22 0.52
C TRP A 306 1.11 -9.78 0.98
N VAL A 307 0.21 -9.19 1.77
CA VAL A 307 0.36 -7.81 2.30
C VAL A 307 1.63 -7.67 3.14
N GLN A 308 1.97 -8.71 3.90
CA GLN A 308 3.14 -8.73 4.79
C GLN A 308 4.45 -9.14 4.10
N ASN A 309 4.38 -9.57 2.84
CA ASN A 309 5.54 -10.11 2.16
C ASN A 309 6.18 -9.08 1.22
N GLY A 310 7.34 -8.55 1.63
CA GLY A 310 8.12 -7.57 0.86
C GLY A 310 8.59 -8.05 -0.52
N LYS A 311 8.56 -9.35 -0.79
CA LYS A 311 8.81 -9.91 -2.13
C LYS A 311 7.66 -9.63 -3.09
N TYR A 312 6.42 -9.64 -2.62
CA TYR A 312 5.21 -9.50 -3.45
C TYR A 312 4.56 -8.11 -3.30
N HIS A 313 4.57 -7.54 -2.10
CA HIS A 313 3.99 -6.24 -1.79
C HIS A 313 5.06 -5.19 -1.43
N GLY A 314 5.10 -4.07 -2.16
CA GLY A 314 6.05 -2.97 -1.89
C GLY A 314 5.84 -2.27 -0.55
N GLY A 315 4.61 -2.27 -0.02
CA GLY A 315 4.25 -1.62 1.25
C GLY A 315 4.36 -2.52 2.49
N ALA A 316 4.89 -3.74 2.36
CA ALA A 316 4.91 -4.71 3.46
C ALA A 316 5.60 -4.19 4.73
N ARG A 317 6.71 -3.47 4.59
CA ARG A 317 7.46 -2.97 5.74
C ARG A 317 6.83 -1.76 6.44
N PRO A 318 6.37 -0.71 5.73
CA PRO A 318 5.56 0.33 6.34
C PRO A 318 4.42 -0.23 7.21
N VAL A 319 3.71 -1.25 6.73
CA VAL A 319 2.65 -1.90 7.50
C VAL A 319 3.19 -2.69 8.69
N THR A 320 4.10 -3.65 8.45
CA THR A 320 4.54 -4.61 9.50
C THR A 320 5.52 -4.05 10.53
N LYS A 321 6.20 -2.93 10.22
CA LYS A 321 7.23 -2.32 11.09
C LYS A 321 6.99 -0.85 11.36
N GLY A 322 6.33 -0.13 10.46
CA GLY A 322 5.97 1.27 10.66
C GLY A 322 4.64 1.46 11.39
N GLY A 323 3.76 0.46 11.35
CA GLY A 323 2.40 0.59 11.87
C GLY A 323 1.45 1.37 10.95
N ASP A 324 1.88 1.65 9.71
CA ASP A 324 1.06 2.34 8.72
C ASP A 324 -0.19 1.53 8.40
N GLN A 325 -1.30 2.23 8.26
CA GLN A 325 -2.55 1.65 7.79
C GLN A 325 -2.55 1.55 6.26
N CYS A 326 -3.39 0.66 5.71
CA CYS A 326 -3.51 0.54 4.25
C CYS A 326 -3.95 1.87 3.61
N THR A 327 -4.89 2.59 4.22
CA THR A 327 -5.38 3.89 3.74
C THR A 327 -4.28 4.95 3.63
N THR A 328 -3.29 4.92 4.52
CA THR A 328 -2.13 5.83 4.49
C THR A 328 -1.42 5.84 3.13
N CYS A 329 -1.34 4.67 2.48
CA CYS A 329 -0.68 4.53 1.18
C CYS A 329 -1.65 4.44 0.00
N HIS A 330 -2.85 3.88 0.20
CA HIS A 330 -3.71 3.43 -0.89
C HIS A 330 -5.02 4.19 -1.06
N ALA A 331 -5.39 5.10 -0.15
CA ALA A 331 -6.69 5.78 -0.20
C ALA A 331 -6.97 6.50 -1.54
N LYS A 332 -5.92 6.97 -2.23
CA LYS A 332 -6.03 7.69 -3.51
C LYS A 332 -5.70 6.84 -4.74
N GLU A 333 -5.53 5.52 -4.59
CA GLU A 333 -5.09 4.62 -5.66
C GLU A 333 -6.10 3.48 -5.94
N LEU A 334 -7.21 3.40 -5.21
CA LEU A 334 -8.12 2.25 -5.26
C LEU A 334 -8.71 1.98 -6.65
N ASP A 335 -9.10 3.02 -7.40
CA ASP A 335 -9.58 2.86 -8.77
C ASP A 335 -8.51 2.27 -9.69
N ALA A 336 -7.28 2.78 -9.60
CA ALA A 336 -6.17 2.27 -10.42
C ALA A 336 -5.81 0.82 -10.05
N ILE A 337 -5.84 0.50 -8.75
CA ILE A 337 -5.55 -0.85 -8.24
C ILE A 337 -6.63 -1.83 -8.68
N GLY A 338 -7.90 -1.54 -8.38
CA GLY A 338 -9.02 -2.40 -8.74
C GLY A 338 -9.08 -2.68 -10.23
N ASN A 339 -8.94 -1.64 -11.07
CA ASN A 339 -8.96 -1.78 -12.52
C ASN A 339 -7.76 -2.57 -13.06
N LYS A 340 -6.57 -2.45 -12.43
CA LYS A 340 -5.42 -3.27 -12.79
C LYS A 340 -5.65 -4.74 -12.45
N ILE A 341 -6.24 -5.03 -11.28
CA ILE A 341 -6.46 -6.41 -10.82
C ILE A 341 -7.53 -7.10 -11.66
N VAL A 342 -8.68 -6.48 -11.95
CA VAL A 342 -9.71 -7.11 -12.81
C VAL A 342 -9.22 -7.37 -14.24
N ALA A 343 -8.22 -6.63 -14.70
CA ALA A 343 -7.56 -6.87 -15.99
C ALA A 343 -6.53 -8.03 -15.97
N GLY A 344 -6.43 -8.78 -14.86
CA GLY A 344 -5.51 -9.90 -14.70
C GLY A 344 -4.12 -9.51 -14.19
N GLY A 345 -3.95 -8.29 -13.67
CA GLY A 345 -2.67 -7.80 -13.16
C GLY A 345 -2.62 -7.62 -11.65
N GLY A 346 -1.66 -6.80 -11.19
CA GLY A 346 -1.55 -6.40 -9.78
C GLY A 346 -0.40 -7.07 -9.03
N GLY A 347 0.08 -6.41 -7.98
CA GLY A 347 1.33 -6.81 -7.32
C GLY A 347 2.58 -6.52 -8.15
N LYS A 348 3.69 -7.17 -7.82
CA LYS A 348 5.00 -6.91 -8.46
C LYS A 348 5.25 -7.71 -9.73
N SER A 349 4.50 -8.79 -9.92
CA SER A 349 4.61 -9.75 -11.02
C SER A 349 3.28 -10.00 -11.73
N ASP A 350 2.30 -9.10 -11.54
CA ASP A 350 0.95 -9.23 -12.11
C ASP A 350 0.26 -10.54 -11.69
N GLU A 351 0.45 -10.91 -10.42
CA GLU A 351 0.08 -12.21 -9.86
C GLU A 351 -1.30 -12.25 -9.18
N LEU A 352 -1.99 -11.12 -9.02
CA LEU A 352 -3.15 -11.03 -8.13
C LEU A 352 -4.47 -11.53 -8.71
N GLU A 353 -4.61 -11.65 -10.03
CA GLU A 353 -5.81 -12.22 -10.64
C GLU A 353 -5.49 -13.18 -11.78
N PRO A 354 -5.35 -14.49 -11.49
CA PRO A 354 -5.09 -15.49 -12.52
C PRO A 354 -6.31 -15.84 -13.37
N THR A 355 -7.53 -15.49 -12.94
CA THR A 355 -8.79 -15.86 -13.58
C THR A 355 -9.70 -14.64 -13.76
N PRO A 356 -9.31 -13.65 -14.59
CA PRO A 356 -10.09 -12.44 -14.76
C PRO A 356 -11.48 -12.73 -15.33
N ILE A 357 -12.49 -12.02 -14.81
CA ILE A 357 -13.87 -12.08 -15.29
C ILE A 357 -14.09 -10.91 -16.25
N PRO A 358 -14.35 -11.17 -17.55
CA PRO A 358 -14.57 -10.12 -18.52
C PRO A 358 -15.70 -9.17 -18.08
N GLY A 359 -15.45 -7.86 -18.08
CA GLY A 359 -16.45 -6.85 -17.71
C GLY A 359 -16.60 -6.59 -16.21
N LYS A 360 -15.94 -7.37 -15.33
CA LYS A 360 -15.98 -7.11 -13.88
C LYS A 360 -15.40 -5.73 -13.56
N ARG A 361 -16.16 -4.92 -12.83
CA ARG A 361 -15.72 -3.59 -12.37
C ARG A 361 -14.58 -3.68 -11.35
N GLY A 362 -13.61 -2.79 -11.45
CA GLY A 362 -12.49 -2.71 -10.50
C GLY A 362 -12.88 -2.16 -9.13
N THR A 363 -13.85 -1.24 -9.09
CA THR A 363 -14.33 -0.58 -7.87
C THR A 363 -15.85 -0.48 -7.82
N ILE A 364 -16.37 -0.37 -6.61
CA ILE A 364 -17.77 -0.02 -6.29
C ILE A 364 -17.74 1.29 -5.50
N PRO A 365 -18.16 2.41 -6.12
CA PRO A 365 -18.46 3.62 -5.35
C PRO A 365 -19.78 3.37 -4.60
N ALA A 366 -19.73 3.49 -3.28
CA ALA A 366 -20.89 3.32 -2.40
C ALA A 366 -21.00 4.49 -1.43
N SER A 367 -22.21 4.75 -0.93
CA SER A 367 -22.44 5.68 0.18
C SER A 367 -22.93 4.91 1.39
N ILE A 368 -22.37 5.20 2.56
CA ILE A 368 -22.81 4.66 3.85
C ILE A 368 -23.40 5.78 4.70
N GLN A 369 -24.53 5.50 5.34
CA GLN A 369 -25.09 6.32 6.40
C GLN A 369 -25.21 5.44 7.64
N ALA A 370 -24.91 6.00 8.81
CA ALA A 370 -24.96 5.27 10.06
C ALA A 370 -25.57 6.14 11.16
N THR A 371 -26.48 5.56 11.93
CA THR A 371 -27.18 6.27 13.01
C THR A 371 -27.49 5.32 14.17
N HIS A 372 -27.77 5.85 15.35
CA HIS A 372 -28.26 5.06 16.48
C HIS A 372 -29.36 5.79 17.27
N ASP A 373 -30.21 5.03 17.95
CA ASP A 373 -31.24 5.54 18.86
C ASP A 373 -30.84 5.43 20.35
N GLY A 374 -29.60 5.02 20.61
CA GLY A 374 -29.05 4.78 21.95
C GLY A 374 -29.13 3.32 22.42
N GLU A 375 -29.89 2.46 21.72
CA GLU A 375 -29.94 1.02 21.95
C GLU A 375 -29.47 0.21 20.73
N THR A 376 -29.85 0.66 19.55
CA THR A 376 -29.63 0.01 18.26
C THR A 376 -28.81 0.90 17.34
N VAL A 377 -27.87 0.30 16.61
CA VAL A 377 -27.18 0.94 15.49
C VAL A 377 -27.80 0.50 14.17
N TYR A 378 -27.92 1.44 13.25
CA TYR A 378 -28.47 1.26 11.91
C TYR A 378 -27.47 1.70 10.86
N PHE A 379 -27.37 0.93 9.80
CA PHE A 379 -26.50 1.18 8.65
C PHE A 379 -27.33 1.17 7.38
N ARG A 380 -27.09 2.11 6.48
CA ARG A 380 -27.67 2.13 5.13
C ARG A 380 -26.58 2.31 4.09
N LEU A 381 -26.34 1.25 3.32
CA LEU A 381 -25.36 1.21 2.24
C LEU A 381 -26.09 1.29 0.89
N GLN A 382 -25.61 2.16 0.00
CA GLN A 382 -26.18 2.31 -1.35
C GLN A 382 -25.10 2.34 -2.43
N TRP A 383 -25.36 1.70 -3.56
CA TRP A 383 -24.48 1.70 -4.74
C TRP A 383 -25.25 1.36 -6.02
N GLU A 384 -24.68 1.73 -7.17
CA GLU A 384 -25.27 1.42 -8.49
C GLU A 384 -25.05 -0.07 -8.86
N ASP A 385 -26.12 -0.71 -9.32
CA ASP A 385 -26.08 -2.03 -9.95
C ASP A 385 -25.33 -1.97 -11.28
N ALA A 386 -24.51 -2.99 -11.55
CA ALA A 386 -23.69 -3.07 -12.76
C ALA A 386 -24.14 -4.18 -13.73
N GLY A 387 -25.28 -4.83 -13.46
CA GLY A 387 -25.74 -5.99 -14.20
C GLY A 387 -24.85 -7.23 -14.01
N HIS A 388 -25.03 -8.23 -14.88
CA HIS A 388 -24.34 -9.52 -14.77
C HIS A 388 -23.22 -9.70 -15.80
N ASN A 389 -22.01 -10.03 -15.32
CA ASN A 389 -20.88 -10.46 -16.14
C ASN A 389 -20.55 -11.94 -15.86
N PRO A 390 -20.81 -12.86 -16.80
CA PRO A 390 -20.64 -14.29 -16.58
C PRO A 390 -19.20 -14.69 -16.24
N ALA A 391 -19.01 -15.37 -15.11
CA ALA A 391 -17.72 -15.96 -14.75
C ALA A 391 -17.41 -17.15 -15.69
N PRO A 392 -16.30 -17.12 -16.46
CA PRO A 392 -16.04 -18.11 -17.51
C PRO A 392 -15.71 -19.51 -16.97
N PHE A 393 -15.40 -19.62 -15.68
CA PHE A 393 -15.03 -20.86 -15.00
C PHE A 393 -16.17 -21.45 -14.15
N VAL A 394 -17.38 -20.89 -14.23
CA VAL A 394 -18.57 -21.39 -13.53
C VAL A 394 -19.67 -21.73 -14.53
N GLU A 395 -20.25 -22.92 -14.42
CA GLU A 395 -21.40 -23.31 -15.22
C GLU A 395 -22.58 -22.37 -14.96
N GLY A 396 -23.18 -21.82 -16.02
CA GLY A 396 -24.23 -20.79 -15.90
C GLY A 396 -23.74 -19.39 -15.55
N GLY A 397 -22.42 -19.19 -15.35
CA GLY A 397 -21.79 -17.88 -15.18
C GLY A 397 -21.98 -17.21 -13.82
N LYS A 398 -22.86 -17.73 -12.95
CA LYS A 398 -23.17 -17.19 -11.61
C LYS A 398 -22.53 -18.05 -10.53
N MET A 399 -21.68 -17.46 -9.68
CA MET A 399 -21.03 -18.21 -8.58
C MET A 399 -21.98 -18.50 -7.42
N ASP A 400 -22.93 -17.59 -7.19
CA ASP A 400 -23.99 -17.71 -6.19
C ASP A 400 -25.33 -17.35 -6.86
N PRO A 401 -26.00 -18.29 -7.55
CA PRO A 401 -27.19 -18.00 -8.34
C PRO A 401 -28.37 -17.41 -7.54
N ASP A 402 -28.42 -17.69 -6.24
CA ASP A 402 -29.50 -17.26 -5.35
C ASP A 402 -29.32 -15.81 -4.86
N ASN A 403 -28.08 -15.30 -4.89
CA ASN A 403 -27.74 -14.00 -4.33
C ASN A 403 -27.02 -13.12 -5.34
N GLN A 404 -27.74 -12.20 -5.99
CA GLN A 404 -27.11 -11.19 -6.85
C GLN A 404 -26.10 -10.35 -6.06
N ILE A 405 -26.47 -10.00 -4.83
CA ILE A 405 -25.63 -9.28 -3.89
C ILE A 405 -25.50 -10.03 -2.56
N LYS A 406 -24.35 -9.87 -1.91
CA LYS A 406 -24.19 -10.08 -0.46
C LYS A 406 -23.35 -8.95 0.10
N VAL A 407 -23.80 -8.38 1.20
CA VAL A 407 -23.04 -7.36 1.95
C VAL A 407 -22.50 -8.02 3.22
N ALA A 408 -21.28 -7.66 3.60
CA ALA A 408 -20.75 -7.97 4.92
C ALA A 408 -20.12 -6.73 5.57
N LEU A 409 -20.33 -6.58 6.87
CA LEU A 409 -19.60 -5.66 7.73
C LEU A 409 -18.79 -6.49 8.72
N MET A 410 -17.51 -6.17 8.84
CA MET A 410 -16.61 -6.72 9.84
C MET A 410 -16.19 -5.64 10.83
N ILE A 411 -16.30 -5.91 12.13
CA ILE A 411 -15.85 -5.02 13.20
C ILE A 411 -14.69 -5.69 13.95
N THR A 412 -13.55 -5.02 13.99
CA THR A 412 -12.32 -5.56 14.59
C THR A 412 -12.45 -5.59 16.11
N GLY A 413 -12.33 -6.78 16.70
CA GLY A 413 -12.20 -6.95 18.15
C GLY A 413 -10.82 -6.53 18.68
N THR A 414 -10.46 -7.01 19.87
CA THR A 414 -9.23 -6.61 20.55
C THR A 414 -8.12 -7.67 20.41
N GLY A 415 -6.86 -7.25 20.51
CA GLY A 415 -5.73 -8.19 20.44
C GLY A 415 -5.53 -8.82 19.05
N ILE A 416 -6.12 -8.24 18.01
CA ILE A 416 -5.96 -8.74 16.64
C ILE A 416 -4.60 -8.33 16.07
N GLU A 417 -3.78 -9.30 15.62
CA GLU A 417 -2.52 -9.01 14.95
C GLU A 417 -2.77 -8.13 13.72
N MET A 418 -2.20 -6.93 13.75
CA MET A 418 -2.40 -5.87 12.75
C MET A 418 -3.87 -5.48 12.50
N GLY A 419 -4.78 -5.78 13.44
CA GLY A 419 -6.22 -5.54 13.26
C GLY A 419 -6.53 -4.08 12.95
N GLU A 420 -5.88 -3.14 13.63
CA GLU A 420 -6.06 -1.69 13.39
C GLU A 420 -5.45 -1.24 12.05
N GLN A 421 -4.38 -1.89 11.59
CA GLN A 421 -3.66 -1.55 10.37
C GLN A 421 -4.39 -2.05 9.12
N VAL A 422 -4.94 -3.26 9.18
CA VAL A 422 -5.48 -3.95 8.00
C VAL A 422 -6.97 -4.30 8.08
N GLY A 423 -7.59 -4.23 9.27
CA GLY A 423 -9.00 -4.54 9.48
C GLY A 423 -9.38 -5.94 9.00
N CYS A 424 -10.38 -6.03 8.13
CA CYS A 424 -10.92 -7.29 7.60
C CYS A 424 -9.87 -8.16 6.88
N TRP A 425 -8.75 -7.59 6.44
CA TRP A 425 -7.65 -8.34 5.82
C TRP A 425 -6.97 -9.33 6.76
N ALA A 426 -6.98 -9.08 8.08
CA ALA A 426 -6.43 -10.00 9.07
C ALA A 426 -7.10 -11.39 9.04
N THR A 427 -8.23 -11.51 8.33
CA THR A 427 -8.98 -12.76 8.17
C THR A 427 -8.80 -13.43 6.79
N CYS A 428 -8.12 -12.75 5.85
CA CYS A 428 -8.04 -13.13 4.45
C CYS A 428 -6.72 -13.86 4.14
N HIS A 429 -6.65 -15.16 4.42
CA HIS A 429 -5.45 -15.96 4.25
C HIS A 429 -5.31 -16.58 2.86
N ALA A 430 -4.06 -16.89 2.47
CA ALA A 430 -3.71 -17.41 1.15
C ALA A 430 -4.21 -18.84 0.90
N ASP A 431 -4.63 -19.54 1.95
CA ASP A 431 -5.18 -20.90 1.96
C ASP A 431 -6.69 -20.95 2.22
N ASN A 432 -7.38 -19.81 2.17
CA ASN A 432 -8.84 -19.75 2.10
C ASN A 432 -9.35 -20.27 0.74
N THR A 433 -10.65 -20.58 0.67
CA THR A 433 -11.29 -21.03 -0.59
C THR A 433 -10.97 -20.12 -1.78
N TYR A 434 -10.57 -20.71 -2.91
CA TYR A 434 -10.20 -20.04 -4.17
C TYR A 434 -8.95 -19.14 -4.12
N MET A 435 -8.22 -19.13 -3.00
CA MET A 435 -6.93 -18.44 -2.88
C MET A 435 -5.79 -19.35 -3.37
N PRO A 436 -4.56 -18.82 -3.61
CA PRO A 436 -3.49 -19.55 -4.29
C PRO A 436 -3.07 -20.88 -3.64
N PHE A 437 -3.31 -21.04 -2.33
CA PHE A 437 -2.93 -22.21 -1.55
C PHE A 437 -4.13 -22.88 -0.89
N ASP A 438 -5.33 -22.73 -1.46
CA ASP A 438 -6.51 -23.49 -1.05
C ASP A 438 -6.17 -24.99 -1.00
N PRO A 439 -6.30 -25.67 0.17
CA PRO A 439 -5.93 -27.07 0.30
C PRO A 439 -6.83 -28.02 -0.49
N GLY A 440 -8.05 -27.58 -0.84
CA GLY A 440 -9.04 -28.42 -1.51
C GLY A 440 -9.63 -29.51 -0.61
N ALA A 441 -10.72 -30.12 -1.08
CA ALA A 441 -11.51 -31.05 -0.29
C ALA A 441 -10.74 -32.32 0.13
N ASP A 442 -9.85 -32.84 -0.72
CA ASP A 442 -9.10 -34.07 -0.44
C ASP A 442 -8.09 -33.88 0.71
N ALA A 443 -7.37 -32.76 0.73
CA ALA A 443 -6.42 -32.47 1.80
C ALA A 443 -7.14 -32.19 3.12
N ILE A 444 -8.30 -31.53 3.08
CA ILE A 444 -9.15 -31.32 4.26
C ILE A 444 -9.65 -32.68 4.80
N ALA A 445 -10.15 -33.55 3.92
CA ALA A 445 -10.61 -34.88 4.32
C ALA A 445 -9.49 -35.76 4.89
N ALA A 446 -8.26 -35.60 4.39
CA ALA A 446 -7.08 -36.30 4.91
C ALA A 446 -6.66 -35.84 6.32
N ASN A 447 -7.09 -34.65 6.76
CA ASN A 447 -6.81 -34.09 8.09
C ASN A 447 -8.09 -34.01 8.93
N ALA A 448 -8.69 -35.17 9.21
CA ALA A 448 -10.02 -35.27 9.82
C ALA A 448 -10.17 -34.52 11.16
N ASP A 449 -9.13 -34.52 12.02
CA ASP A 449 -9.18 -33.83 13.31
C ASP A 449 -9.24 -32.30 13.13
N VAL A 450 -8.43 -31.75 12.23
CA VAL A 450 -8.45 -30.33 11.86
C VAL A 450 -9.80 -29.98 11.22
N ALA A 451 -10.27 -30.80 10.27
CA ALA A 451 -11.55 -30.59 9.61
C ALA A 451 -12.72 -30.60 10.60
N ALA A 452 -12.68 -31.48 11.61
CA ALA A 452 -13.68 -31.52 12.67
C ALA A 452 -13.64 -30.25 13.54
N GLN A 453 -12.44 -29.79 13.94
CA GLN A 453 -12.29 -28.56 14.72
C GLN A 453 -12.76 -27.33 13.95
N LEU A 454 -12.47 -27.25 12.65
CA LEU A 454 -12.90 -26.17 11.78
C LEU A 454 -14.36 -26.29 11.30
N GLN A 455 -15.00 -27.44 11.54
CA GLN A 455 -16.28 -27.82 10.90
C GLN A 455 -16.24 -27.63 9.37
N ALA A 456 -15.08 -27.92 8.76
CA ALA A 456 -14.81 -27.66 7.36
C ALA A 456 -15.50 -28.70 6.46
N GLN A 457 -16.38 -28.23 5.56
CA GLN A 457 -17.07 -29.08 4.58
C GLN A 457 -16.41 -28.94 3.22
N GLY A 458 -15.22 -29.54 3.09
CA GLY A 458 -14.44 -29.50 1.84
C GLY A 458 -13.83 -28.14 1.50
N THR A 459 -13.91 -27.17 2.42
CA THR A 459 -13.32 -25.85 2.22
C THR A 459 -12.88 -25.18 3.53
N VAL A 460 -11.86 -24.31 3.43
CA VAL A 460 -11.38 -23.48 4.53
C VAL A 460 -11.94 -22.07 4.37
N THR A 461 -12.65 -21.60 5.40
CA THR A 461 -13.16 -20.23 5.46
C THR A 461 -12.17 -19.29 6.15
N LYS A 462 -12.45 -17.98 6.09
CA LYS A 462 -11.69 -16.93 6.79
C LYS A 462 -11.45 -17.26 8.28
N TYR A 463 -10.25 -16.98 8.76
CA TYR A 463 -9.79 -17.21 10.15
C TYR A 463 -8.76 -16.14 10.56
N LEU A 464 -8.49 -15.98 11.85
CA LEU A 464 -7.47 -15.10 12.41
C LEU A 464 -6.17 -15.86 12.70
N SER A 465 -5.02 -15.23 12.53
CA SER A 465 -3.70 -15.87 12.72
C SER A 465 -3.51 -16.45 14.13
N GLN A 466 -4.09 -15.83 15.16
CA GLN A 466 -4.03 -16.28 16.55
C GLN A 466 -4.71 -17.61 16.80
N SER A 467 -5.62 -18.01 15.90
CA SER A 467 -6.21 -19.34 15.96
C SER A 467 -5.30 -20.43 15.42
N ARG A 468 -4.07 -20.08 15.01
CA ARG A 468 -3.03 -20.95 14.49
C ARG A 468 -1.75 -20.83 15.32
N THR A 469 -1.06 -21.96 15.49
CA THR A 469 0.25 -22.02 16.15
C THR A 469 1.36 -21.39 15.30
N ASP A 470 1.18 -21.33 13.97
CA ASP A 470 2.10 -20.69 13.02
C ASP A 470 1.38 -20.41 11.68
N VAL A 471 1.77 -19.32 11.01
CA VAL A 471 1.29 -18.95 9.66
C VAL A 471 2.51 -18.71 8.78
N GLU A 472 2.67 -19.47 7.70
CA GLU A 472 3.82 -19.33 6.80
C GLU A 472 3.65 -18.09 5.91
N LEU A 473 4.40 -17.03 6.22
CA LEU A 473 4.34 -15.75 5.51
C LEU A 473 5.33 -15.64 4.34
N LYS A 474 6.39 -16.45 4.32
CA LYS A 474 7.54 -16.23 3.44
C LYS A 474 7.50 -17.09 2.18
N GLY A 475 6.98 -18.31 2.27
CA GLY A 475 6.92 -19.24 1.14
C GLY A 475 8.30 -19.69 0.67
N ARG A 476 9.29 -19.68 1.56
CA ARG A 476 10.68 -20.04 1.25
C ARG A 476 10.74 -21.47 0.72
N ARG A 477 11.56 -21.68 -0.32
CA ARG A 477 11.74 -22.99 -0.96
C ARG A 477 10.44 -23.61 -1.50
N GLY A 478 9.48 -22.77 -1.88
CA GLY A 478 8.21 -23.21 -2.48
C GLY A 478 7.18 -23.73 -1.46
N LYS A 479 7.36 -23.43 -0.17
CA LYS A 479 6.32 -23.71 0.82
C LYS A 479 5.03 -22.96 0.49
N ALA A 480 3.89 -23.61 0.71
CA ALA A 480 2.59 -22.96 0.67
C ALA A 480 2.48 -21.89 1.75
N LEU A 481 1.87 -20.76 1.42
CA LEU A 481 1.55 -19.71 2.40
C LEU A 481 0.29 -20.10 3.17
N GLY A 482 0.16 -19.59 4.40
CA GLY A 482 -0.96 -19.88 5.28
C GLY A 482 -0.63 -20.86 6.41
N GLY A 483 -1.67 -21.40 7.03
CA GLY A 483 -1.56 -22.25 8.21
C GLY A 483 -2.88 -22.91 8.59
N TRP A 484 -3.77 -23.19 7.65
CA TRP A 484 -5.10 -23.75 7.91
C TRP A 484 -5.08 -25.01 8.78
N ASP A 485 -4.02 -25.82 8.70
CA ASP A 485 -3.84 -27.09 9.42
C ASP A 485 -3.11 -26.94 10.76
N LYS A 486 -2.62 -25.75 11.09
CA LYS A 486 -1.79 -25.49 12.28
C LYS A 486 -2.63 -24.98 13.44
N MET A 487 -3.69 -25.70 13.80
CA MET A 487 -4.66 -25.27 14.81
C MET A 487 -4.04 -25.00 16.18
N GLU A 488 -4.48 -23.93 16.84
CA GLU A 488 -4.33 -23.76 18.29
C GLU A 488 -5.25 -24.71 19.07
N THR A 489 -4.98 -24.86 20.37
CA THR A 489 -5.83 -25.70 21.23
C THR A 489 -7.22 -25.09 21.42
N ALA A 490 -8.23 -25.94 21.66
CA ALA A 490 -9.60 -25.47 21.88
C ALA A 490 -9.70 -24.50 23.07
N GLU A 491 -8.91 -24.72 24.13
CA GLU A 491 -8.85 -23.85 25.30
C GLU A 491 -8.30 -22.46 24.95
N ALA A 492 -7.28 -22.39 24.09
CA ALA A 492 -6.75 -21.13 23.61
C ALA A 492 -7.77 -20.38 22.75
N ILE A 493 -8.46 -21.07 21.83
CA ILE A 493 -9.55 -20.49 21.03
C ILE A 493 -10.67 -19.94 21.92
N GLU A 494 -11.11 -20.69 22.91
CA GLU A 494 -12.13 -20.23 23.86
C GLU A 494 -11.66 -19.01 24.65
N GLN A 495 -10.38 -18.98 25.04
CA GLN A 495 -9.81 -17.83 25.75
C GLN A 495 -9.74 -16.59 24.86
N TYR A 496 -9.30 -16.72 23.61
CA TYR A 496 -9.29 -15.61 22.65
C TYR A 496 -10.69 -15.02 22.43
N LEU A 497 -11.71 -15.88 22.33
CA LEU A 497 -13.09 -15.41 22.23
C LEU A 497 -13.51 -14.60 23.46
N LYS A 498 -13.19 -15.07 24.67
CA LYS A 498 -13.48 -14.36 25.93
C LYS A 498 -12.74 -13.04 26.06
N ASP A 499 -11.51 -12.98 25.57
CA ASP A 499 -10.67 -11.78 25.59
C ASP A 499 -11.08 -10.74 24.54
N GLY A 500 -12.00 -11.08 23.64
CA GLY A 500 -12.45 -10.19 22.58
C GLY A 500 -11.64 -10.29 21.29
N THR A 501 -10.77 -11.29 21.16
CA THR A 501 -9.95 -11.54 19.96
C THR A 501 -10.75 -12.30 18.92
N PHE A 502 -11.62 -11.58 18.23
CA PHE A 502 -12.44 -12.07 17.12
C PHE A 502 -12.81 -10.92 16.19
N MET A 503 -13.17 -11.24 14.95
CA MET A 503 -13.78 -10.28 14.03
C MET A 503 -15.30 -10.47 14.05
N ASP A 504 -16.05 -9.52 14.59
CA ASP A 504 -17.51 -9.51 14.51
C ASP A 504 -17.92 -9.39 13.03
N LEU A 505 -18.93 -10.16 12.61
CA LEU A 505 -19.33 -10.34 11.22
C LEU A 505 -20.85 -10.28 11.07
N LEU A 506 -21.29 -9.23 10.39
CA LEU A 506 -22.66 -9.04 9.96
C LEU A 506 -22.78 -9.30 8.47
N ARG A 507 -23.84 -9.98 8.03
CA ARG A 507 -24.07 -10.29 6.62
C ARG A 507 -25.52 -10.06 6.24
N VAL A 508 -25.73 -9.50 5.05
CA VAL A 508 -27.04 -9.30 4.44
C VAL A 508 -27.04 -9.88 3.03
N TYR A 509 -28.13 -10.53 2.65
CA TYR A 509 -28.32 -11.20 1.38
C TYR A 509 -29.33 -10.47 0.50
N ALA A 510 -29.40 -10.83 -0.78
CA ALA A 510 -30.21 -10.13 -1.77
C ALA A 510 -31.72 -10.16 -1.47
N ASP A 511 -32.20 -11.18 -0.74
CA ASP A 511 -33.59 -11.34 -0.33
C ASP A 511 -33.94 -10.64 1.00
N GLY A 512 -32.99 -9.88 1.57
CA GLY A 512 -33.14 -9.21 2.87
C GLY A 512 -32.88 -10.11 4.07
N SER A 513 -32.62 -11.41 3.88
CA SER A 513 -32.18 -12.26 4.98
C SER A 513 -30.81 -11.81 5.49
N SER A 514 -30.49 -12.16 6.74
CA SER A 514 -29.25 -11.74 7.39
C SER A 514 -28.69 -12.78 8.34
N ALA A 515 -27.41 -12.60 8.69
CA ALA A 515 -26.71 -13.42 9.67
C ALA A 515 -25.76 -12.57 10.50
N ASN A 516 -25.76 -12.80 11.82
CA ASN A 516 -24.80 -12.26 12.77
C ASN A 516 -23.84 -13.37 13.23
N GLY A 517 -22.61 -13.02 13.59
CA GLY A 517 -21.57 -13.99 13.91
C GLY A 517 -20.20 -13.38 14.10
N TYR A 518 -19.18 -14.23 14.09
CA TYR A 518 -17.79 -13.81 14.22
C TYR A 518 -16.82 -14.71 13.45
N LEU A 519 -15.59 -14.24 13.28
CA LEU A 519 -14.45 -14.98 12.76
C LEU A 519 -13.36 -15.07 13.83
N LEU A 520 -12.96 -16.30 14.14
CA LEU A 520 -11.76 -16.60 14.91
C LEU A 520 -11.02 -17.76 14.24
N GLU A 521 -11.30 -19.01 14.59
CA GLU A 521 -10.71 -20.18 13.97
C GLU A 521 -11.35 -20.53 12.63
N ARG A 522 -12.60 -20.07 12.46
CA ARG A 522 -13.49 -20.23 11.31
C ARG A 522 -14.58 -19.16 11.38
N ARG A 523 -15.51 -19.18 10.42
CA ARG A 523 -16.78 -18.46 10.50
C ARG A 523 -17.78 -19.17 11.40
N VAL A 524 -18.29 -18.44 12.39
CA VAL A 524 -19.33 -18.88 13.31
C VAL A 524 -20.53 -17.94 13.16
N GLN A 525 -21.72 -18.49 12.95
CA GLN A 525 -22.96 -17.74 13.12
C GLN A 525 -23.37 -17.85 14.59
N ASN A 526 -23.71 -16.73 15.22
CA ASN A 526 -24.09 -16.67 16.64
C ASN A 526 -25.60 -16.41 16.79
N ASP A 527 -26.05 -16.31 18.04
CA ASP A 527 -27.45 -16.02 18.39
C ASP A 527 -27.76 -14.51 18.42
N GLY A 528 -26.89 -13.67 17.84
CA GLY A 528 -27.04 -12.23 17.86
C GLY A 528 -28.20 -11.73 17.00
N GLU A 529 -29.02 -10.86 17.57
CA GLU A 529 -30.19 -10.29 16.88
C GLU A 529 -29.76 -9.23 15.87
N MET A 530 -30.22 -9.41 14.63
CA MET A 530 -30.06 -8.47 13.53
C MET A 530 -31.36 -8.39 12.73
N ALA A 531 -31.69 -7.20 12.25
CA ALA A 531 -32.70 -6.99 11.23
C ALA A 531 -32.03 -6.41 9.98
N ALA A 532 -32.45 -6.86 8.80
CA ALA A 532 -31.96 -6.34 7.54
C ALA A 532 -33.06 -6.25 6.47
N ASP A 533 -32.80 -5.42 5.48
CA ASP A 533 -33.57 -5.28 4.25
C ASP A 533 -32.62 -5.00 3.09
N ALA A 534 -32.94 -5.52 1.91
CA ALA A 534 -32.19 -5.28 0.68
C ALA A 534 -33.16 -5.11 -0.49
N SER A 535 -32.99 -4.02 -1.24
CA SER A 535 -33.83 -3.73 -2.40
C SER A 535 -33.03 -3.08 -3.53
N LEU A 536 -33.40 -3.45 -4.76
CA LEU A 536 -32.92 -2.79 -5.98
C LEU A 536 -34.00 -1.81 -6.44
N GLY A 537 -33.68 -0.52 -6.38
CA GLY A 537 -34.54 0.54 -6.87
C GLY A 537 -34.70 0.51 -8.39
N ALA A 538 -35.80 1.07 -8.89
CA ALA A 538 -36.04 1.22 -10.33
C ALA A 538 -35.04 2.16 -11.01
N ASP A 539 -34.32 2.97 -10.24
CA ASP A 539 -33.19 3.81 -10.64
C ASP A 539 -31.87 3.02 -10.81
N GLY A 540 -31.88 1.71 -10.53
CA GLY A 540 -30.70 0.85 -10.57
C GLY A 540 -29.83 0.94 -9.32
N MET A 541 -30.31 1.54 -8.23
CA MET A 541 -29.57 1.64 -6.97
C MET A 541 -29.93 0.49 -6.03
N TRP A 542 -28.93 -0.29 -5.63
CA TRP A 542 -29.06 -1.14 -4.45
C TRP A 542 -29.13 -0.29 -3.19
N THR A 543 -30.07 -0.61 -2.31
CA THR A 543 -30.15 -0.08 -0.95
C THR A 543 -30.21 -1.25 0.01
N VAL A 544 -29.21 -1.35 0.88
CA VAL A 544 -29.13 -2.36 1.93
C VAL A 544 -29.13 -1.67 3.28
N THR A 545 -30.15 -1.94 4.08
CA THR A 545 -30.31 -1.39 5.42
C THR A 545 -30.26 -2.50 6.44
N PHE A 546 -29.48 -2.34 7.51
CA PHE A 546 -29.39 -3.35 8.55
C PHE A 546 -29.06 -2.75 9.90
N SER A 547 -29.38 -3.50 10.95
CA SER A 547 -29.28 -3.03 12.33
C SER A 547 -28.89 -4.13 13.30
N ARG A 548 -28.29 -3.74 14.41
CA ARG A 548 -28.00 -4.60 15.57
C ARG A 548 -27.98 -3.77 16.84
N LYS A 549 -28.08 -4.41 17.99
CA LYS A 549 -27.88 -3.74 19.29
C LYS A 549 -26.46 -3.16 19.37
N LEU A 550 -26.34 -1.96 19.93
CA LEU A 550 -25.05 -1.34 20.26
C LEU A 550 -24.29 -2.18 21.28
N MET A 551 -25.01 -2.57 22.35
CA MET A 551 -24.52 -3.41 23.43
C MET A 551 -25.20 -4.77 23.33
N SER A 552 -24.52 -5.71 22.67
CA SER A 552 -24.98 -7.10 22.52
C SER A 552 -24.25 -8.00 23.52
N ASP A 553 -24.98 -8.96 24.08
CA ASP A 553 -24.44 -10.03 24.93
C ASP A 553 -24.16 -11.33 24.15
N ALA A 554 -24.44 -11.34 22.84
CA ALA A 554 -24.16 -12.48 21.99
C ALA A 554 -22.64 -12.74 21.90
N PRO A 555 -22.19 -14.01 21.96
CA PRO A 555 -20.77 -14.33 21.82
C PRO A 555 -20.20 -13.85 20.47
N GLY A 556 -19.09 -13.14 20.50
CA GLY A 556 -18.42 -12.66 19.29
C GLY A 556 -19.00 -11.37 18.69
N ASP A 557 -19.91 -10.71 19.39
CA ASP A 557 -20.38 -9.37 19.03
C ASP A 557 -19.47 -8.31 19.68
N VAL A 558 -18.96 -7.37 18.88
CA VAL A 558 -18.21 -6.22 19.44
C VAL A 558 -19.22 -5.22 20.03
N PRO A 559 -19.10 -4.82 21.31
CA PRO A 559 -19.91 -3.74 21.88
C PRO A 559 -19.45 -2.39 21.32
N LEU A 560 -20.40 -1.59 20.86
CA LEU A 560 -20.17 -0.23 20.36
C LEU A 560 -20.43 0.78 21.48
N GLU A 561 -19.34 1.32 22.04
CA GLU A 561 -19.34 2.21 23.18
C GLU A 561 -19.01 3.65 22.74
N ALA A 562 -19.65 4.62 23.40
CA ALA A 562 -19.34 6.02 23.18
C ALA A 562 -17.87 6.34 23.48
N GLY A 563 -17.25 7.18 22.64
CA GLY A 563 -15.85 7.59 22.80
C GLY A 563 -14.80 6.58 22.33
N LYS A 564 -15.20 5.41 21.83
CA LYS A 564 -14.29 4.46 21.16
C LYS A 564 -14.35 4.61 19.64
N THR A 565 -13.20 4.37 18.99
CA THR A 565 -13.10 4.25 17.53
C THR A 565 -12.78 2.82 17.17
N TYR A 566 -13.51 2.28 16.21
CA TYR A 566 -13.42 0.91 15.75
C TYR A 566 -12.85 0.87 14.34
N THR A 567 -12.01 -0.12 14.06
CA THR A 567 -11.63 -0.45 12.68
C THR A 567 -12.66 -1.41 12.10
N VAL A 568 -13.30 -0.99 11.01
CA VAL A 568 -14.30 -1.77 10.29
C VAL A 568 -13.91 -1.98 8.84
N GLY A 569 -14.50 -3.01 8.23
CA GLY A 569 -14.38 -3.26 6.80
C GLY A 569 -15.69 -3.72 6.20
N PHE A 570 -16.04 -3.18 5.04
CA PHE A 570 -17.19 -3.64 4.26
C PHE A 570 -16.74 -4.52 3.11
N ALA A 571 -17.55 -5.51 2.78
CA ALA A 571 -17.43 -6.32 1.59
C ALA A 571 -18.75 -6.33 0.83
N ILE A 572 -18.68 -6.22 -0.50
CA ILE A 572 -19.82 -6.43 -1.38
C ILE A 572 -19.43 -7.53 -2.38
N HIS A 573 -20.08 -8.67 -2.27
CA HIS A 573 -20.19 -9.63 -3.36
C HIS A 573 -21.29 -9.11 -4.27
N ASP A 574 -20.93 -8.45 -5.36
CA ASP A 574 -21.86 -8.03 -6.39
C ASP A 574 -21.80 -9.00 -7.58
N ASP A 575 -22.79 -8.94 -8.47
CA ASP A 575 -22.78 -9.71 -9.72
C ASP A 575 -22.73 -11.24 -9.47
N PHE A 576 -23.56 -11.72 -8.53
CA PHE A 576 -23.64 -13.13 -8.13
C PHE A 576 -22.28 -13.73 -7.71
N ALA A 577 -21.36 -12.89 -7.23
CA ALA A 577 -20.02 -13.33 -6.85
C ALA A 577 -20.02 -14.12 -5.53
N ALA A 578 -19.02 -14.98 -5.38
CA ALA A 578 -18.76 -15.73 -4.16
C ALA A 578 -17.28 -15.73 -3.79
N ALA A 579 -16.96 -16.28 -2.62
CA ALA A 579 -15.58 -16.45 -2.15
C ALA A 579 -14.74 -15.17 -2.27
N ARG A 580 -13.57 -15.22 -2.90
CA ARG A 580 -12.65 -14.08 -3.08
C ARG A 580 -13.10 -13.02 -4.11
N PHE A 581 -14.16 -13.28 -4.87
CA PHE A 581 -14.55 -12.45 -6.02
C PHE A 581 -15.34 -11.17 -5.65
N HIS A 582 -15.14 -10.65 -4.44
CA HIS A 582 -15.86 -9.49 -3.88
C HIS A 582 -15.00 -8.24 -3.86
N HIS A 583 -15.66 -7.10 -3.68
CA HIS A 583 -15.01 -5.82 -3.43
C HIS A 583 -14.99 -5.53 -1.94
N VAL A 584 -13.96 -4.84 -1.48
CA VAL A 584 -13.75 -4.53 -0.07
C VAL A 584 -13.27 -3.11 0.14
N THR A 585 -13.60 -2.52 1.28
CA THR A 585 -12.94 -1.29 1.75
C THR A 585 -11.56 -1.60 2.31
N LEU A 586 -10.67 -0.61 2.33
CA LEU A 586 -9.51 -0.65 3.23
C LEU A 586 -9.95 -0.50 4.70
N ASN A 587 -8.98 -0.40 5.61
CA ASN A 587 -9.26 -0.07 7.01
C ASN A 587 -10.08 1.23 7.09
N THR A 588 -11.27 1.15 7.69
CA THR A 588 -12.22 2.26 7.81
C THR A 588 -12.49 2.51 9.29
N SER A 589 -12.49 3.76 9.74
CA SER A 589 -12.82 4.10 11.13
C SER A 589 -14.32 4.31 11.31
N LEU A 590 -14.86 3.76 12.39
CA LEU A 590 -16.25 3.94 12.82
C LEU A 590 -16.27 4.39 14.27
N ALA A 591 -17.09 5.39 14.62
CA ALA A 591 -17.27 5.82 15.99
C ALA A 591 -18.67 6.42 16.20
N LEU A 592 -19.19 6.30 17.42
CA LEU A 592 -20.45 6.93 17.82
C LEU A 592 -20.22 8.42 18.09
N ASP A 593 -21.06 9.27 17.50
CA ASP A 593 -21.09 10.72 17.71
C ASP A 593 -19.71 11.41 17.61
N ASN A 594 -18.86 10.95 16.69
CA ASN A 594 -17.51 11.47 16.49
C ASN A 594 -17.23 11.75 15.01
N ALA A 595 -17.19 13.03 14.66
CA ALA A 595 -16.93 13.51 13.31
C ALA A 595 -15.49 13.29 12.81
N ASP A 596 -14.55 12.92 13.69
CA ASP A 596 -13.17 12.59 13.30
C ASP A 596 -13.08 11.17 12.69
N ALA A 597 -14.09 10.32 12.90
CA ALA A 597 -14.16 9.00 12.26
C ALA A 597 -14.68 9.11 10.82
N MET A 598 -14.22 8.23 9.93
CA MET A 598 -14.72 8.17 8.55
C MET A 598 -16.22 7.87 8.49
N ILE A 599 -16.69 7.00 9.38
CA ILE A 599 -18.10 6.70 9.58
C ILE A 599 -18.48 7.20 10.97
N ASN A 600 -19.08 8.39 11.01
CA ASN A 600 -19.71 8.92 12.20
C ASN A 600 -21.12 8.33 12.32
N VAL A 601 -21.36 7.55 13.38
CA VAL A 601 -22.69 7.02 13.68
C VAL A 601 -23.41 8.05 14.54
N ILE A 602 -24.33 8.80 13.93
CA ILE A 602 -24.98 9.95 14.58
C ILE A 602 -26.18 9.50 15.41
N GLY A 603 -26.27 9.96 16.66
CA GLY A 603 -27.46 9.77 17.50
C GLY A 603 -28.69 10.52 16.98
N GLN A 604 -29.84 9.86 16.96
CA GLN A 604 -31.14 10.43 16.61
C GLN A 604 -32.17 10.29 17.73
#